data_AF-A0A527WN07-F1
#
_entry.id   AF-A0A527WN07-F1
#
_cell.length_a   1.000
_cell.length_b   1.000
_cell.length_c   1.000
_cell.angle_alpha   90.00
_cell.angle_beta   90.00
_cell.angle_gamma   90.00
#
_symmetry.space_group_name_H-M   'P 1'
#
loop_
_entity.id
_entity.type
_entity.pdbx_description
1 polymer ?
#
loop_
_entity_poly.entity_id
_entity_poly.type
_entity_poly.pdbx_seq_one_letter_code
_entity_poly.pdbx_strand_id
1 'polypeptide(L)' 'MSIKFKALPTEAVRALQRGGPDAYGHVPEHRISDGDGVPCRHCLKNVA' A
#
# COMPACT_ATOMS: atom_id res chain seq x y z
N MET A 1 23.88 4.53 11.40
CA MET A 1 23.32 3.84 10.22
C MET A 1 21.86 4.28 10.10
N SER A 2 21.45 4.89 8.98
CA SER A 2 20.08 5.40 8.80
C SER A 2 19.26 4.51 7.88
N ILE A 3 18.02 4.22 8.26
CA ILE A 3 17.06 3.50 7.44
C ILE A 3 16.26 4.52 6.64
N LYS A 4 16.09 4.28 5.34
CA LYS A 4 15.25 5.10 4.45
C LYS A 4 14.08 4.26 3.94
N PHE A 5 12.87 4.76 4.14
CA PHE A 5 11.66 4.17 3.56
C PHE A 5 11.46 4.70 2.14
N LYS A 6 11.17 3.81 1.20
CA LYS A 6 10.80 4.16 -0.18
C LYS A 6 9.32 3.89 -0.38
N ALA A 7 8.64 4.86 -0.98
CA ALA A 7 7.25 4.71 -1.38
C ALA A 7 7.10 3.62 -2.44
N LEU A 8 5.99 2.88 -2.38
CA LEU A 8 5.60 2.01 -3.50
C LEU A 8 5.29 2.86 -4.74
N PRO A 9 5.66 2.42 -5.95
CA PRO A 9 5.32 3.13 -7.19
C PRO A 9 3.81 3.25 -7.40
N THR A 10 3.36 4.37 -7.99
CA THR A 10 1.93 4.61 -8.26
C THR A 10 1.30 3.48 -9.06
N GLU A 11 1.96 3.02 -10.12
CA GLU A 11 1.40 1.96 -10.98
C GLU A 11 1.21 0.63 -10.27
N ALA A 12 2.15 0.25 -9.39
CA ALA A 12 2.02 -0.96 -8.57
C ALA A 12 0.82 -0.86 -7.62
N VAL A 13 0.65 0.29 -6.96
CA VAL A 13 -0.46 0.52 -6.04
C VAL A 13 -1.79 0.55 -6.77
N ARG A 14 -1.84 1.14 -7.97
CA ARG A 14 -3.03 1.14 -8.82
C ARG A 14 -3.39 -0.26 -9.33
N ALA A 15 -2.40 -1.10 -9.62
CA ALA A 15 -2.63 -2.49 -9.96
C ALA A 15 -3.26 -3.25 -8.78
N LEU A 16 -2.70 -3.12 -7.58
CA LEU A 16 -3.24 -3.71 -6.35
C LEU A 16 -4.68 -3.24 -6.06
N GLN A 17 -4.95 -1.93 -6.16
CA GLN A 17 -6.28 -1.36 -5.93
C GLN A 17 -7.34 -1.86 -6.93
N ARG A 18 -6.93 -2.33 -8.11
CA ARG A 18 -7.82 -2.95 -9.11
C ARG A 18 -7.97 -4.47 -8.92
N GLY A 19 -7.39 -5.04 -7.86
CA GLY A 19 -7.38 -6.48 -7.60
C GLY A 19 -6.30 -7.25 -8.37
N GLY A 20 -5.30 -6.54 -8.94
CA GLY A 20 -4.13 -7.18 -9.54
C GLY A 20 -3.28 -7.90 -8.48
N PRO A 21 -2.50 -8.92 -8.88
CA PRO A 21 -1.73 -9.73 -7.94
C PRO A 21 -0.64 -8.92 -7.23
N ASP A 22 -0.33 -9.32 -6.00
CA ASP A 22 0.81 -8.82 -5.26
C ASP A 22 2.16 -9.37 -5.78
N ALA A 23 3.25 -9.01 -5.10
CA ALA A 23 4.60 -9.42 -5.47
C ALA A 23 4.82 -10.95 -5.42
N TYR A 24 3.93 -11.69 -4.77
CA TYR A 24 3.97 -13.16 -4.64
C TYR A 24 2.89 -13.84 -5.48
N GLY A 25 2.11 -13.10 -6.27
CA GLY A 25 1.05 -13.64 -7.12
C GLY A 25 -0.29 -13.84 -6.39
N HIS A 26 -0.43 -13.32 -5.16
CA HIS A 26 -1.65 -13.44 -4.39
C HIS A 26 -2.63 -12.29 -4.66
N VAL A 27 -3.92 -12.59 -4.52
CA VAL A 27 -4.97 -11.55 -4.62
C VAL A 27 -4.90 -10.67 -3.37
N PRO A 28 -4.88 -9.33 -3.50
CA PRO A 28 -4.80 -8.44 -2.36
C PRO A 28 -6.08 -8.46 -1.52
N GLU A 29 -5.93 -8.30 -0.21
CA GLU A 29 -7.06 -8.10 0.71
C GLU A 29 -7.68 -6.71 0.52
N HIS A 30 -9.00 -6.65 0.56
CA HIS A 30 -9.75 -5.40 0.53
C HIS A 30 -10.38 -5.11 1.88
N ARG A 31 -10.09 -3.92 2.41
CA ARG A 31 -10.66 -3.41 3.66
C ARG A 31 -10.88 -1.91 3.53
N ILE A 32 -12.00 -1.44 4.06
CA ILE A 32 -12.22 -0.01 4.27
C ILE A 32 -11.50 0.37 5.56
N SER A 33 -10.59 1.34 5.48
CA SER A 33 -9.90 1.86 6.66
C SER A 33 -10.88 2.64 7.53
N ASP A 34 -10.77 2.47 8.85
CA ASP A 34 -11.40 3.28 9.89
C ASP A 34 -10.60 4.55 10.24
N GLY A 35 -9.55 4.87 9.46
CA GLY A 35 -8.73 6.08 9.58
C GLY A 35 -7.61 6.00 10.62
N ASP A 36 -7.77 5.22 11.69
CA ASP A 36 -6.79 5.19 12.78
C ASP A 36 -5.68 4.16 12.56
N GLY A 37 -4.43 4.65 12.52
CA GLY A 37 -3.24 3.79 12.59
C GLY A 37 -2.94 2.95 11.35
N VAL A 38 -3.56 3.24 10.19
CA VAL A 38 -3.32 2.53 8.93
C VAL A 38 -2.27 3.27 8.07
N PRO A 39 -0.99 2.83 8.05
CA PRO A 39 0.04 3.51 7.26
C PRO A 39 -0.07 3.16 5.77
N CYS A 40 -0.24 4.19 4.94
CA CYS A 40 -0.16 4.04 3.48
C CYS A 40 1.30 3.91 3.04
N ARG A 41 1.66 2.76 2.45
CA ARG A 41 3.01 2.50 1.92
C ARG A 41 3.34 3.25 0.61
N HIS A 42 2.34 3.82 -0.04
CA HIS A 42 2.52 4.72 -1.17
C HIS A 42 2.77 6.16 -0.72
N CYS A 43 1.88 6.70 0.11
CA CYS A 43 1.94 8.10 0.53
C CYS A 43 2.96 8.34 1.66
N LEU A 44 3.40 7.27 2.34
CA LEU A 44 4.23 7.33 3.56
C LEU A 44 3.60 8.20 4.67
N LYS A 45 2.27 8.13 4.78
CA LYS A 45 1.41 8.83 5.74
C LYS A 45 0.29 7.89 6.18
N ASN A 46 -0.39 8.19 7.28
CA ASN A 46 -1.62 7.48 7.63
C ASN A 46 -2.74 7.80 6.63
N VAL A 47 -3.61 6.82 6.38
CA VAL A 47 -4.86 7.02 5.65
C VAL A 47 -5.77 7.91 6.52
N ALA A 48 -6.50 8.83 5.89
CA ALA A 48 -7.46 9.73 6.54
C ALA A 48 -8.88 9.42 6.08
#